data_AF-A0A2Z3HKZ3-F1
#
_entry.id   AF-A0A2Z3HKZ3-F1
#
_cell.length_a   1.000
_cell.length_b   1.000
_cell.length_c   1.000
_cell.angle_alpha   90.00
_cell.angle_beta   90.00
_cell.angle_gamma   90.00
#
_symmetry.space_group_name_H-M   'P 1'
#
loop_
_entity.id
_entity.type
_entity.pdbx_description
1 polymer ?
#
loop_
_entity_poly.entity_id
_entity_poly.type
_entity_poly.pdbx_seq_one_letter_code
_entity_poly.pdbx_strand_id
1 'polypeptide(L)' 'MDILHDKIAARAAEIWDRKGRPHGQDVQNWMEAEAELRAEFAAHPTPEPLPRKPR' A
#
# COMPACT_ATOMS: atom_id res chain seq x y z
N MET A 1 -13.64 12.17 -7.47
CA MET A 1 -12.17 12.00 -7.50
C MET A 1 -11.86 10.99 -6.40
N ASP A 2 -12.23 9.72 -6.60
CA ASP A 2 -12.33 8.75 -5.50
C ASP A 2 -11.74 7.37 -5.83
N ILE A 3 -11.17 7.22 -7.03
CA ILE A 3 -10.60 5.96 -7.50
C ILE A 3 -9.41 5.53 -6.62
N LEU A 4 -8.69 6.48 -6.01
CA LEU A 4 -7.60 6.16 -5.09
C LEU A 4 -8.10 5.61 -3.75
N HIS A 5 -9.15 6.20 -3.18
CA HIS A 5 -9.77 5.69 -1.95
C HIS A 5 -10.36 4.29 -2.14
N ASP A 6 -11.00 4.04 -3.29
CA ASP A 6 -11.55 2.72 -3.60
C ASP A 6 -10.45 1.64 -3.67
N LYS A 7 -9.32 1.97 -4.30
CA LYS A 7 -8.13 1.10 -4.33
C LYS A 7 -7.56 0.85 -2.94
N ILE A 8 -7.44 1.89 -2.11
CA ILE A 8 -6.95 1.76 -0.73
C ILE A 8 -7.90 0.89 0.08
N ALA A 9 -9.20 1.08 -0.05
CA ALA A 9 -10.21 0.30 0.66
C ALA A 9 -10.17 -1.18 0.26
N ALA A 10 -10.12 -1.48 -1.04
CA ALA A 10 -9.97 -2.84 -1.53
C ALA A 10 -8.69 -3.50 -0.97
N ARG A 11 -7.58 -2.76 -0.97
CA ARG A 11 -6.30 -3.31 -0.53
C ARG A 11 -6.22 -3.49 0.98
N ALA A 12 -6.79 -2.56 1.74
CA ALA A 12 -6.92 -2.66 3.18
C ALA A 12 -7.78 -3.86 3.59
N ALA A 13 -8.87 -4.13 2.85
CA ALA A 13 -9.73 -5.28 3.07
C ALA A 13 -8.99 -6.62 2.82
N GLU A 14 -8.16 -6.70 1.78
CA GLU A 14 -7.32 -7.88 1.53
C GLU A 14 -6.27 -8.10 2.62
N ILE A 15 -5.62 -7.03 3.09
CA ILE A 15 -4.68 -7.09 4.21
C ILE A 15 -5.41 -7.57 5.48
N TRP A 16 -6.59 -7.04 5.75
CA TRP A 16 -7.40 -7.41 6.90
C TRP A 16 -7.83 -8.88 6.85
N ASP A 17 -8.30 -9.37 5.69
CA ASP A 17 -8.67 -10.77 5.49
C ASP A 17 -7.47 -11.71 5.68
N ARG A 18 -6.33 -11.37 5.07
CA ARG A 18 -5.09 -12.15 5.19
C ARG A 18 -4.55 -12.22 6.61
N LYS A 19 -4.76 -11.18 7.43
CA LYS A 19 -4.38 -11.17 8.85
C LYS A 19 -5.40 -11.88 9.75
N GLY A 20 -6.50 -12.39 9.20
CA GLY A 20 -7.55 -13.09 9.97
C GLY A 20 -8.57 -12.15 10.61
N ARG A 21 -8.76 -10.98 10.01
CA ARG A 21 -9.75 -9.96 10.41
C ARG A 21 -9.62 -9.49 11.87
N PRO A 22 -8.41 -9.07 12.31
CA PRO A 22 -8.20 -8.56 13.66
C PRO A 22 -9.06 -7.31 13.89
N HIS A 23 -9.78 -7.27 15.01
CA HIS A 23 -10.64 -6.14 15.37
C HIS A 23 -9.78 -4.98 15.90
N GLY A 24 -10.05 -3.75 15.44
CA GLY A 24 -9.29 -2.56 15.86
C GLY A 24 -7.96 -2.37 15.13
N GLN A 25 -7.72 -3.13 14.06
CA GLN A 25 -6.56 -2.96 13.18
C GLN A 25 -6.93 -2.28 11.84
N ASP A 26 -8.20 -1.92 11.66
CA ASP A 26 -8.76 -1.38 10.42
C ASP A 26 -8.00 -0.14 9.94
N VAL A 27 -7.71 0.79 10.85
CA VAL A 27 -6.93 2.01 10.56
C VAL A 27 -5.49 1.69 10.17
N GLN A 28 -4.87 0.70 10.83
CA GLN A 28 -3.50 0.27 10.50
C GLN A 28 -3.44 -0.39 9.13
N ASN A 29 -4.41 -1.26 8.81
CA ASN A 29 -4.51 -1.90 7.50
C ASN A 29 -4.79 -0.87 6.40
N TRP A 30 -5.59 0.17 6.69
CA TRP A 30 -5.81 1.29 5.78
C TRP A 30 -4.55 2.10 5.52
N MET A 31 -3.80 2.47 6.55
CA MET A 31 -2.52 3.18 6.41
C MET A 31 -1.49 2.35 5.65
N GLU A 32 -1.44 1.03 5.90
CA GLU A 32 -0.54 0.11 5.19
C GLU A 32 -0.91 0.02 3.70
N ALA A 33 -2.21 -0.12 3.38
CA ALA A 33 -2.72 -0.10 2.01
C ALA A 33 -2.44 1.23 1.28
N GLU A 34 -2.62 2.36 1.96
CA GLU A 34 -2.31 3.68 1.41
C GLU A 34 -0.82 3.82 1.14
N ALA A 35 0.04 3.39 2.06
CA ALA A 35 1.49 3.44 1.89
C ALA A 35 1.96 2.55 0.73
N GLU A 36 1.42 1.34 0.59
CA GLU A 36 1.71 0.43 -0.53
C GLU A 36 1.30 1.07 -1.86
N LEU A 37 0.06 1.53 -1.98
CA LEU A 37 -0.42 2.18 -3.21
C LEU A 37 0.36 3.45 -3.51
N ARG A 38 0.64 4.29 -2.50
CA ARG A 38 1.43 5.51 -2.68
C ARG A 38 2.85 5.19 -3.10
N ALA A 39 3.45 4.10 -2.60
CA ALA A 39 4.77 3.63 -3.03
C ALA A 39 4.72 3.07 -4.46
N GLU A 40 3.69 2.31 -4.84
CA GLU A 40 3.47 1.89 -6.21
C GLU A 40 3.33 3.11 -7.13
N PHE A 41 2.53 4.11 -6.72
CA PHE A 41 2.34 5.37 -7.45
C PHE A 41 3.60 6.23 -7.54
N ALA A 42 4.39 6.27 -6.48
CA ALA A 42 5.66 7.00 -6.43
C ALA A 42 6.83 6.23 -7.07
N ALA A 43 6.73 4.92 -7.27
CA ALA A 43 7.72 4.12 -7.97
C ALA A 43 7.56 4.17 -9.50
N HIS A 44 6.45 4.73 -9.99
CA HIS A 44 6.28 5.07 -11.41
C HIS A 44 6.31 6.59 -11.65
N PRO A 45 7.48 7.20 -11.46
CA PRO A 45 7.98 8.14 -12.44
C PRO A 45 9.38 7.71 -12.87
N THR A 46 9.46 6.99 -14.01
CA THR A 46 10.71 6.67 -14.74
C THR A 46 11.71 5.73 -14.01
N PRO A 47 12.23 4.69 -14.67
CA PRO A 47 13.24 3.83 -14.07
C PRO A 47 14.58 4.55 -14.05
N GLU A 48 14.93 5.21 -12.95
CA GLU A 48 16.34 5.39 -12.59
C GLU A 48 16.72 4.31 -11.57
N PRO A 49 17.44 3.25 -11.98
CA PRO A 49 17.98 2.29 -11.05
C PRO A 49 19.13 2.97 -10.31
N LEU A 50 18.85 3.49 -9.12
CA LEU A 50 19.91 3.89 -8.21
C LEU A 50 20.73 2.63 -7.87
N PRO A 51 22.03 2.57 -8.23
CA PRO A 51 22.82 1.38 -7.97
C PRO A 51 22.92 1.19 -6.45
N ARG A 52 22.37 0.07 -5.98
CA ARG A 52 22.62 -0.42 -4.62
C ARG A 52 24.13 -0.60 -4.50
N LYS A 53 24.78 0.30 -3.75
CA LYS A 53 26.22 0.22 -3.45
C LYS A 53 26.55 -1.21 -2.96
N PRO A 54 27.53 -1.89 -3.56
CA PRO A 54 27.92 -3.21 -3.10
C PRO A 54 28.76 -3.10 -1.83
N ARG A 55 28.42 -3.99 -0.89
CA ARG A 55 29.19 -4.57 0.23
C ARG A 55 30.12 -3.68 1.06
#